data_AF-A0A1X7A9Q8-F1
#
_entry.id   AF-A0A1X7A9Q8-F1
#
_cell.length_a   1.000
_cell.length_b   1.000
_cell.length_c   1.000
_cell.angle_alpha   90.00
_cell.angle_beta   90.00
_cell.angle_gamma   90.00
#
_symmetry.space_group_name_H-M   'P 1'
#
loop_
_entity.id
_entity.type
_entity.pdbx_description
1 polymer ?
#
loop_
_entity_poly.entity_id
_entity_poly.type
_entity_poly.pdbx_seq_one_letter_code
_entity_poly.pdbx_strand_id
1 'polypeptide(L)' 'MTRWRKRSEQIKSGGMHRWEIWESEDRDIYKYVKQEWVPSAPEDESALGEGHWLNVEKSGLYADLELCLKDLEKNSI' A
#
# COMPACT_ATOMS: atom_id res chain seq x y z
N MET A 1 -17.98 5.49 -11.34
CA MET A 1 -16.66 4.97 -10.90
C MET A 1 -16.52 5.28 -9.42
N THR A 2 -16.28 4.27 -8.58
CA THR A 2 -16.08 4.49 -7.13
C THR A 2 -14.76 5.22 -6.91
N ARG A 3 -14.81 6.40 -6.29
CA ARG A 3 -13.61 7.14 -5.90
C ARG A 3 -13.04 6.55 -4.62
N TRP A 4 -11.72 6.45 -4.59
CA TRP A 4 -10.96 5.92 -3.46
C TRP A 4 -10.13 7.03 -2.86
N ARG A 5 -10.17 7.15 -1.55
CA ARG A 5 -9.38 8.09 -0.77
C ARG A 5 -8.38 7.34 0.09
N LYS A 6 -7.13 7.79 0.10
CA LYS A 6 -6.13 7.27 1.03
C LYS A 6 -6.49 7.72 2.45
N ARG A 7 -6.76 6.76 3.33
CA ARG A 7 -7.11 7.00 4.73
C ARG A 7 -5.88 6.97 5.62
N SER A 8 -5.01 5.98 5.42
CA SER A 8 -3.80 5.82 6.22
C SER A 8 -2.69 5.16 5.42
N GLU A 9 -1.45 5.32 5.89
CA GLU A 9 -0.24 4.76 5.33
C GLU A 9 0.61 4.20 6.47
N GLN A 10 1.17 3.01 6.27
CA GLN A 10 2.11 2.39 7.19
C GLN A 10 3.34 1.93 6.42
N ILE A 11 4.52 2.38 6.84
CA ILE A 11 5.80 1.96 6.26
C ILE A 11 6.46 0.99 7.25
N LYS A 12 6.83 -0.22 6.81
CA LYS A 12 7.57 -1.22 7.62
C LYS A 12 8.83 -1.71 6.91
N SER A 13 9.59 -2.56 7.62
CA SER A 13 10.82 -3.21 7.14
C SER A 13 11.90 -2.20 6.67
N GLY A 14 12.19 -1.20 7.51
CA GLY A 14 13.27 -0.24 7.25
C GLY A 14 13.04 0.71 6.06
N GLY A 15 11.80 0.84 5.57
CA GLY A 15 11.45 1.69 4.44
C GLY A 15 11.30 0.96 3.10
N MET A 16 11.40 -0.39 3.08
CA MET A 16 11.26 -1.18 1.85
C MET A 16 9.82 -1.60 1.55
N HIS A 17 8.96 -1.64 2.55
CA HIS A 17 7.55 -2.02 2.36
C HIS A 17 6.61 -0.92 2.87
N ARG A 18 5.57 -0.64 2.08
CA ARG A 18 4.53 0.35 2.38
C ARG A 18 3.16 -0.28 2.22
N TRP A 19 2.28 -0.09 3.20
CA TRP A 19 0.88 -0.48 3.12
C TRP A 19 0.02 0.78 3.13
N GLU A 20 -0.82 0.93 2.12
CA GLU A 20 -1.77 2.03 2.01
C GLU A 20 -3.18 1.51 2.22
N ILE A 21 -3.93 2.16 3.11
CA ILE A 21 -5.35 1.86 3.34
C ILE A 21 -6.18 2.88 2.56
N TRP A 22 -7.07 2.35 1.73
CA TRP A 22 -7.95 3.10 0.88
C TRP A 22 -9.40 2.86 1.29
N GLU A 23 -10.13 3.96 1.45
CA GLU A 23 -11.55 3.99 1.75
C GLU A 23 -12.31 4.49 0.53
N SER A 24 -13.46 3.90 0.25
CA SER A 24 -14.36 4.38 -0.79
C SER A 24 -15.11 5.61 -0.28
N GLU A 25 -15.11 6.71 -1.05
CA GLU A 25 -15.77 7.96 -0.62
C GLU A 25 -17.31 7.85 -0.59
N ASP A 26 -17.85 6.92 -1.38
CA ASP A 26 -19.31 6.77 -1.60
C ASP A 26 -19.91 5.59 -0.83
N ARG A 27 -19.05 4.75 -0.24
CA ARG A 27 -19.43 3.47 0.38
C ARG A 27 -18.47 3.17 1.51
N ASP A 28 -18.96 2.66 2.64
CA ASP A 28 -18.16 2.13 3.74
C ASP A 28 -17.41 0.84 3.35
N ILE A 29 -16.55 0.94 2.34
CA ILE A 29 -15.74 -0.14 1.82
C ILE A 29 -14.28 0.26 1.92
N TYR A 30 -13.50 -0.66 2.46
CA TYR A 30 -12.09 -0.51 2.73
C TYR A 30 -11.30 -1.53 1.92
N LYS A 31 -10.09 -1.17 1.56
CA LYS A 31 -9.09 -2.07 0.99
C LYS A 31 -7.70 -1.59 1.40
N TYR A 32 -6.73 -2.47 1.39
CA TYR A 32 -5.34 -2.10 1.50
C TYR A 32 -4.54 -2.55 0.29
N VAL A 33 -3.44 -1.86 0.05
CA VAL A 33 -2.48 -2.16 -1.02
C VAL A 33 -1.11 -2.24 -0.40
N LYS A 34 -0.39 -3.33 -0.65
CA LYS A 34 1.02 -3.48 -0.29
C LYS A 34 1.87 -3.03 -1.47
N GLN A 35 2.85 -2.21 -1.17
CA GLN A 35 3.85 -1.71 -2.08
C GLN A 35 5.23 -2.06 -1.58
N GLU A 36 6.09 -2.43 -2.52
CA GLU A 36 7.49 -2.71 -2.27
C GLU A 36 8.33 -1.66 -3.00
N TRP A 37 9.35 -1.15 -2.33
CA TRP A 37 10.31 -0.23 -2.92
C TRP A 37 11.26 -1.01 -3.80
N VAL A 38 11.21 -0.75 -5.11
CA VAL A 38 12.14 -1.33 -6.07
C VAL A 38 13.20 -0.27 -6.37
N PRO A 39 14.47 -0.47 -5.95
CA PRO A 39 15.54 0.42 -6.33
C PRO A 39 15.75 0.33 -7.85
N SER A 40 15.92 1.47 -8.53
CA SER A 40 16.30 1.44 -9.94
C SER A 40 17.68 0.82 -10.12
N ALA A 41 17.87 0.13 -11.24
CA ALA A 41 19.12 -0.55 -11.55
C ALA A 41 20.29 0.46 -11.62
N PRO A 42 21.51 0.05 -11.25
CA PRO A 42 22.69 0.93 -11.20
C PRO A 42 23.21 1.39 -12.57
N GLU A 43 22.62 0.93 -13.69
CA GLU A 43 23.03 1.31 -15.06
C GLU A 43 22.53 2.71 -15.47
N ASP A 44 21.67 3.34 -14.65
CA ASP A 44 21.19 4.72 -14.84
C ASP A 44 21.98 5.66 -13.91
N GLU A 45 23.25 5.93 -14.24
CA GLU A 45 24.23 6.72 -13.45
C GLU A 45 23.84 8.21 -13.22
N SER A 46 22.61 8.62 -13.49
CA SER A 46 22.11 9.97 -13.16
C SER A 46 21.00 10.00 -12.11
N ALA A 47 20.51 8.85 -11.64
CA ALA A 47 19.42 8.79 -10.68
C ALA A 47 19.94 8.71 -9.24
N LEU A 48 19.97 9.86 -8.55
CA LEU A 48 20.20 9.96 -7.11
C LEU A 48 19.08 9.22 -6.34
N GLY A 49 19.18 7.90 -6.18
CA GLY A 49 18.27 7.13 -5.33
C GLY A 49 16.82 7.04 -5.82
N GLU A 50 16.57 7.20 -7.13
CA GLU A 50 15.22 7.10 -7.70
C GLU A 50 14.79 5.63 -7.79
N GLY A 51 14.26 5.08 -6.71
CA GLY A 51 13.44 3.86 -6.79
C GLY A 51 11.97 4.19 -7.06
N HIS A 52 11.15 3.18 -7.30
CA HIS A 52 9.71 3.34 -7.42
C HIS A 52 8.95 2.35 -6.54
N TRP A 53 7.75 2.74 -6.13
CA TRP A 53 6.86 1.87 -5.38
C TRP A 53 6.08 0.97 -6.33
N LEU A 54 6.36 -0.33 -6.27
CA LEU A 54 5.65 -1.34 -7.03
C LEU A 54 4.47 -1.87 -6.20
N ASN A 55 3.26 -1.89 -6.76
CA ASN A 55 2.11 -2.54 -6.12
C ASN A 55 2.27 -4.05 -6.21
N VAL A 56 2.64 -4.69 -5.10
CA VAL A 56 2.90 -6.13 -5.04
C VAL A 56 1.67 -6.93 -4.65
N GLU A 57 0.77 -6.34 -3.86
CA GLU A 57 -0.45 -7.01 -3.43
C GLU A 57 -1.59 -6.02 -3.22
N LYS A 58 -2.80 -6.45 -3.57
CA LYS A 58 -4.02 -5.72 -3.29
C LYS A 58 -4.97 -6.65 -2.55
N SER A 59 -5.50 -6.19 -1.43
CA SER A 59 -6.46 -6.94 -0.64
C SER A 59 -7.81 -7.07 -1.34
N GLY A 60 -8.67 -7.90 -0.76
CA GLY A 60 -10.11 -7.86 -1.02
C GLY A 60 -10.75 -6.53 -0.60
N LEU A 61 -12.07 -6.45 -0.81
CA LEU A 61 -12.90 -5.35 -0.32
C LEU A 61 -13.52 -5.75 1.01
N TYR A 62 -13.36 -4.92 2.04
CA TYR A 62 -13.92 -5.13 3.37
C TYR A 62 -15.02 -4.10 3.60
N ALA A 63 -16.17 -4.52 4.13
CA ALA A 63 -17.23 -3.60 4.55
C ALA A 63 -16.99 -3.00 5.95
N ASP A 64 -15.89 -3.38 6.59
CA ASP A 64 -15.54 -2.99 7.95
C ASP A 64 -14.03 -2.70 8.03
N LEU A 65 -13.70 -1.56 8.64
CA LEU A 65 -12.32 -1.09 8.76
C LEU A 65 -11.51 -1.98 9.71
N GLU A 66 -12.08 -2.43 10.81
CA GLU A 66 -11.37 -3.25 11.80
C GLU A 66 -10.98 -4.60 11.19
N LEU A 67 -11.86 -5.22 10.40
CA LEU A 67 -11.53 -6.42 9.64
C LEU A 67 -10.40 -6.17 8.64
N CYS A 68 -10.45 -5.05 7.91
CA CYS A 68 -9.39 -4.65 6.97
C CYS A 68 -8.05 -4.47 7.69
N LEU A 69 -8.04 -3.84 8.87
CA LEU A 69 -6.84 -3.61 9.66
C LEU A 69 -6.27 -4.89 10.26
N LYS A 70 -7.13 -5.78 10.78
CA LYS A 70 -6.71 -7.09 11.31
C LYS A 70 -6.08 -7.96 10.23
N ASP A 71 -6.64 -7.94 9.02
CA ASP A 71 -6.10 -8.69 7.89
C ASP A 71 -4.78 -8.09 7.40
N LEU A 72 -4.69 -6.76 7.32
CA LEU A 72 -3.43 -6.06 7.04
C LEU A 72 -2.37 -6.43 8.08
N GLU A 73 -2.70 -6.41 9.38
CA GLU A 73 -1.76 -6.74 10.45
C GLU A 73 -1.23 -8.17 10.27
N LYS A 74 -2.10 -9.14 10.00
CA LYS A 74 -1.72 -10.53 9.70
C LYS A 74 -0.82 -10.68 8.48
N ASN A 75 -1.04 -9.89 7.43
CA ASN A 75 -0.24 -9.92 6.20
C ASN A 75 0.99 -8.98 6.24
N SER A 76 1.13 -8.19 7.31
CA SER A 76 2.26 -7.27 7.52
C SER A 76 3.35 -7.82 8.44
N ILE A 77 3.17 -9.05 8.95
CA ILE A 77 4.11 -9.80 9.80
C ILE A 77 5.02 -10.67 8.94
#